data_AF-A0A6A9SYR1-F1
#
_entry.id   AF-A0A6A9SYR1-F1
#
_cell.length_a   1.000
_cell.length_b   1.000
_cell.length_c   1.000
_cell.angle_alpha   90.00
_cell.angle_beta   90.00
_cell.angle_gamma   90.00
#
_symmetry.space_group_name_H-M   'P 1'
#
loop_
_entity.id
_entity.type
_entity.pdbx_description
1 polymer ?
#
loop_
_entity_poly.entity_id
_entity_poly.type
_entity_poly.pdbx_seq_one_letter_code
_entity_poly.pdbx_strand_id
1 'polypeptide(L)'
;MVRREAPPTVEGWYALHDMRTIDWHAWAQAPQRTRDRAIEEGRAFLESATALEDAEAGATVVYSMLGHEADLMVVHLRPTVADIDALERRFEQTELAAFTERSTSFVSVTEASGYSEKGRQFIEGELDDDSGLANYMRSRLYPQVPDADHVCFYPMDKRRDPEYNWYDLPFDERAEHMDVHGEIGREYAGKVTQMITGSIGFDDWEWGVTLWTNDLTEVKRLLYEMRFDPSSSKYAEFGPFYVGSHLDPADLPAFIAGEHLGESDGAGIDADRPATPEDAAAHAGGGSTHGDHPPRRRVRFRRGATATAATTPTAAARPTATTPPR
;
A
#
# COMPACT_ATOMS: atom_id res chain seq x y z
N MET A 1 -16.59 -11.09 -38.06
CA MET A 1 -16.41 -10.73 -36.64
C MET A 1 -14.95 -10.97 -36.32
N VAL A 2 -14.20 -9.93 -35.92
CA VAL A 2 -12.79 -10.08 -35.56
C VAL A 2 -12.74 -10.46 -34.08
N ARG A 3 -12.15 -11.61 -33.75
CA ARG A 3 -11.92 -11.99 -32.35
C ARG A 3 -10.75 -11.17 -31.81
N ARG A 4 -10.95 -10.48 -30.69
CA ARG A 4 -9.87 -9.76 -29.99
C ARG A 4 -9.06 -10.71 -29.13
N GLU A 5 -7.77 -10.45 -29.04
CA GLU A 5 -6.81 -11.19 -28.24
C GLU A 5 -6.77 -10.61 -26.83
N ALA A 6 -7.07 -11.45 -25.83
CA ALA A 6 -6.95 -11.05 -24.43
C ALA A 6 -5.46 -11.06 -24.02
N PRO A 7 -5.00 -10.12 -23.18
CA PRO A 7 -3.67 -10.22 -22.61
C PRO A 7 -3.56 -11.49 -21.75
N PRO A 8 -2.43 -12.19 -21.75
CA PRO A 8 -2.21 -13.26 -20.79
C PRO A 8 -2.02 -12.64 -19.40
N THR A 9 -2.48 -13.34 -18.37
CA THR A 9 -2.31 -12.97 -16.95
C THR A 9 -1.72 -14.14 -16.18
N VAL A 10 -1.02 -13.81 -15.10
CA VAL A 10 -0.64 -14.77 -14.07
C VAL A 10 -1.08 -14.18 -12.73
N GLU A 11 -1.66 -15.03 -11.91
CA GLU A 11 -2.25 -14.67 -10.63
C GLU A 11 -1.37 -15.14 -9.46
N GLY A 12 -1.38 -14.37 -8.38
CA GLY A 12 -0.66 -14.66 -7.13
C GLY A 12 -1.61 -14.93 -5.97
N TRP A 13 -1.45 -14.17 -4.88
CA TRP A 13 -2.30 -14.29 -3.69
C TRP A 13 -3.69 -13.66 -3.90
N TYR A 14 -4.70 -14.32 -3.33
CA TYR A 14 -6.02 -13.73 -3.15
C TYR A 14 -5.95 -12.59 -2.14
N ALA A 15 -6.71 -11.54 -2.39
CA ALA A 15 -6.77 -10.33 -1.60
C ALA A 15 -8.20 -10.06 -1.12
N LEU A 16 -8.33 -9.68 0.14
CA LEU A 16 -9.55 -9.12 0.71
C LEU A 16 -9.23 -7.77 1.35
N HIS A 17 -9.87 -6.71 0.88
CA HIS A 17 -9.95 -5.43 1.58
C HIS A 17 -11.27 -5.42 2.36
N ASP A 18 -11.22 -5.59 3.68
CA ASP A 18 -12.38 -5.54 4.58
C ASP A 18 -12.47 -4.16 5.25
N MET A 19 -13.50 -3.39 4.91
CA MET A 19 -13.73 -2.03 5.41
C MET A 19 -14.84 -2.03 6.45
N ARG A 20 -14.56 -1.43 7.60
CA ARG A 20 -15.48 -1.41 8.75
C ARG A 20 -15.63 -0.02 9.32
N THR A 21 -16.86 0.32 9.71
CA THR A 21 -17.18 1.47 10.56
C THR A 21 -17.39 1.00 12.00
N ILE A 22 -17.04 1.83 12.97
CA ILE A 22 -17.26 1.56 14.40
C ILE A 22 -18.57 2.22 14.82
N ASP A 23 -19.44 1.46 15.49
CA ASP A 23 -20.58 2.04 16.20
C ASP A 23 -20.08 2.72 17.48
N TRP A 24 -19.67 3.98 17.32
CA TRP A 24 -19.19 4.81 18.41
C TRP A 24 -20.24 5.04 19.50
N HIS A 25 -21.53 4.94 19.19
CA HIS A 25 -22.60 5.04 20.17
C HIS A 25 -22.66 3.78 21.05
N ALA A 26 -22.72 2.60 20.43
CA ALA A 26 -22.68 1.33 21.15
C ALA A 26 -21.38 1.19 21.96
N TRP A 27 -20.24 1.58 21.38
CA TRP A 27 -18.95 1.62 22.06
C TRP A 27 -18.99 2.49 23.31
N ALA A 28 -19.50 3.73 23.21
CA ALA A 28 -19.56 4.66 24.34
C ALA A 28 -20.47 4.17 25.48
N GLN A 29 -21.52 3.41 25.16
CA GLN A 29 -22.48 2.87 26.15
C GLN A 29 -22.05 1.53 26.76
N ALA A 30 -21.06 0.85 26.18
CA ALA A 30 -20.61 -0.45 26.65
C ALA A 30 -19.92 -0.37 28.03
N PRO A 31 -20.13 -1.36 28.91
CA PRO A 31 -19.36 -1.47 30.15
C PRO A 31 -17.85 -1.51 29.88
N GLN A 32 -17.05 -0.90 30.76
CA GLN A 32 -15.58 -0.87 30.61
C GLN A 32 -14.99 -2.27 30.35
N ARG A 33 -15.44 -3.28 31.10
CA ARG A 33 -15.01 -4.67 30.93
C ARG A 33 -15.25 -5.22 29.51
N THR A 34 -16.37 -4.84 28.88
CA THR A 34 -16.67 -5.25 27.50
C THR A 34 -15.73 -4.58 26.53
N ARG A 35 -15.48 -3.27 26.71
CA ARG A 35 -14.51 -2.51 25.90
C ARG A 35 -13.09 -3.05 26.02
N ASP A 36 -12.64 -3.33 27.24
CA ASP A 36 -11.32 -3.90 27.49
C ASP A 36 -11.14 -5.23 26.76
N ARG A 37 -12.14 -6.13 26.86
CA ARG A 37 -12.13 -7.42 26.17
C ARG A 37 -12.19 -7.28 24.65
N ALA A 38 -13.00 -6.36 24.13
CA ALA A 38 -13.06 -6.07 22.69
C ALA A 38 -11.70 -5.59 22.16
N ILE A 39 -11.03 -4.67 22.87
CA ILE A 39 -9.68 -4.24 22.52
C ILE A 39 -8.69 -5.39 22.59
N GLU A 40 -8.72 -6.20 23.67
CA GLU A 40 -7.80 -7.33 23.86
C GLU A 40 -7.97 -8.39 22.75
N GLU A 41 -9.19 -8.86 22.52
CA GLU A 41 -9.48 -9.89 21.50
C GLU A 41 -9.25 -9.37 20.08
N GLY A 42 -9.65 -8.12 19.79
CA GLY A 42 -9.43 -7.49 18.50
C GLY A 42 -7.95 -7.31 18.20
N ARG A 43 -7.17 -6.79 19.16
CA ARG A 43 -5.72 -6.68 19.04
C ARG A 43 -5.06 -8.04 18.82
N ALA A 44 -5.42 -9.04 19.64
CA ALA A 44 -4.84 -10.38 19.53
C ALA A 44 -5.14 -11.03 18.16
N PHE A 45 -6.35 -10.83 17.63
CA PHE A 45 -6.70 -11.27 16.28
C PHE A 45 -5.81 -10.60 15.23
N LEU A 46 -5.70 -9.26 15.28
CA LEU A 46 -4.91 -8.50 14.31
C LEU A 46 -3.43 -8.86 14.38
N GLU A 47 -2.85 -8.98 15.59
CA GLU A 47 -1.46 -9.42 15.79
C GLU A 47 -1.21 -10.84 15.24
N SER A 48 -2.13 -11.78 15.50
CA SER A 48 -2.04 -13.15 14.97
C SER A 48 -2.08 -13.17 13.44
N ALA A 49 -2.95 -12.35 12.84
CA ALA A 49 -3.11 -12.25 11.38
C ALA A 49 -1.94 -11.53 10.69
N THR A 50 -1.33 -10.52 11.31
CA THR A 50 -0.13 -9.82 10.80
C THR A 50 1.14 -10.66 10.97
N ALA A 51 1.23 -11.46 12.04
CA ALA A 51 2.29 -12.43 12.25
C ALA A 51 2.17 -13.70 11.38
N LEU A 52 1.09 -13.82 10.59
CA LEU A 52 0.79 -14.98 9.72
C LEU A 52 0.74 -16.30 10.49
N GLU A 53 0.19 -16.32 11.71
CA GLU A 53 0.04 -17.56 12.47
C GLU A 53 -0.97 -18.53 11.81
N ASP A 54 -1.80 -18.02 10.90
CA ASP A 54 -2.83 -18.77 10.19
C ASP A 54 -2.37 -19.40 8.86
N ALA A 55 -1.24 -18.96 8.28
CA ALA A 55 -0.80 -19.37 6.96
C ALA A 55 0.73 -19.36 6.79
N GLU A 56 1.26 -20.21 5.90
CA GLU A 56 2.71 -20.25 5.64
C GLU A 56 3.25 -19.05 4.87
N ALA A 57 2.37 -18.34 4.15
CA ALA A 57 2.71 -17.21 3.31
C ALA A 57 1.51 -16.26 3.20
N GLY A 58 1.79 -14.99 2.96
CA GLY A 58 0.77 -13.96 2.80
C GLY A 58 1.21 -12.64 3.40
N ALA A 59 0.23 -11.75 3.59
CA ALA A 59 0.40 -10.54 4.39
C ALA A 59 -0.95 -10.17 5.02
N THR A 60 -0.92 -9.55 6.20
CA THR A 60 -2.05 -8.77 6.70
C THR A 60 -1.53 -7.40 7.04
N VAL A 61 -2.30 -6.36 6.72
CA VAL A 61 -2.01 -4.99 7.14
C VAL A 61 -3.30 -4.29 7.53
N VAL A 62 -3.19 -3.37 8.48
CA VAL A 62 -4.32 -2.67 9.09
C VAL A 62 -4.14 -1.17 8.90
N TYR A 63 -5.22 -0.48 8.56
CA TYR A 63 -5.24 0.97 8.39
C TYR A 63 -6.39 1.60 9.17
N SER A 64 -6.09 2.72 9.80
CA SER A 64 -7.10 3.68 10.27
C SER A 64 -7.56 4.52 9.08
N MET A 65 -8.85 4.51 8.80
CA MET A 65 -9.41 5.14 7.60
C MET A 65 -9.87 6.56 7.89
N LEU A 66 -9.72 7.44 6.89
CA LEU A 66 -10.14 8.84 6.97
C LEU A 66 -11.48 9.03 6.28
N GLY A 67 -12.34 9.87 6.89
CA GLY A 67 -13.66 10.16 6.36
C GLY A 67 -14.74 9.33 7.03
N HIS A 68 -15.87 9.14 6.35
CA HIS A 68 -17.05 8.49 6.92
C HIS A 68 -17.36 7.12 6.28
N GLU A 69 -16.62 6.74 5.25
CA GLU A 69 -16.87 5.51 4.49
C GLU A 69 -16.37 4.27 5.26
N ALA A 70 -15.34 4.43 6.08
CA ALA A 70 -14.80 3.41 6.98
C ALA A 70 -14.01 4.09 8.11
N ASP A 71 -13.87 3.39 9.25
CA ASP A 71 -12.95 3.74 10.34
C ASP A 71 -11.71 2.82 10.33
N LEU A 72 -11.88 1.56 9.89
CA LEU A 72 -10.84 0.53 9.85
C LEU A 72 -10.84 -0.16 8.47
N MET A 73 -9.66 -0.39 7.90
CA MET A 73 -9.47 -1.31 6.80
C MET A 73 -8.49 -2.40 7.21
N VAL A 74 -8.85 -3.66 6.99
CA VAL A 74 -7.94 -4.78 7.10
C VAL A 74 -7.74 -5.38 5.71
N VAL A 75 -6.49 -5.43 5.25
CA VAL A 75 -6.15 -6.05 3.97
C VAL A 75 -5.47 -7.38 4.24
N HIS A 76 -6.07 -8.47 3.78
CA HIS A 76 -5.51 -9.82 3.84
C HIS A 76 -5.05 -10.26 2.46
N LEU A 77 -3.83 -10.78 2.35
CA LEU A 77 -3.30 -11.48 1.19
C LEU A 77 -3.00 -12.92 1.57
N ARG A 78 -3.59 -13.90 0.86
CA ARG A 78 -3.37 -15.33 1.15
C ARG A 78 -3.27 -16.19 -0.12
N PRO A 79 -2.54 -17.32 -0.07
CA PRO A 79 -2.47 -18.28 -1.17
C PRO A 79 -3.81 -18.91 -1.54
N THR A 80 -4.74 -19.04 -0.58
CA THR A 80 -6.04 -19.68 -0.84
C THR A 80 -7.21 -18.83 -0.37
N VAL A 81 -8.34 -18.95 -1.08
CA VAL A 81 -9.61 -18.33 -0.69
C VAL A 81 -10.09 -18.88 0.67
N ALA A 82 -9.79 -20.14 0.99
CA ALA A 82 -10.16 -20.74 2.26
C ALA A 82 -9.49 -20.07 3.47
N ASP A 83 -8.27 -19.54 3.29
CA ASP A 83 -7.57 -18.82 4.35
C ASP A 83 -8.19 -17.42 4.57
N ILE A 84 -8.52 -16.71 3.48
CA ILE A 84 -9.28 -15.44 3.53
C ILE A 84 -10.63 -15.65 4.22
N ASP A 85 -11.34 -16.69 3.81
CA ASP A 85 -12.60 -17.13 4.36
C ASP A 85 -12.46 -17.37 5.88
N ALA A 86 -11.47 -18.15 6.33
CA ALA A 86 -11.26 -18.39 7.75
C ALA A 86 -10.98 -17.11 8.55
N LEU A 87 -10.16 -16.19 8.02
CA LEU A 87 -9.83 -14.92 8.67
C LEU A 87 -11.07 -14.03 8.84
N GLU A 88 -11.86 -13.89 7.79
CA GLU A 88 -13.10 -13.11 7.81
C GLU A 88 -14.02 -13.58 8.94
N ARG A 89 -14.22 -14.90 9.11
CA ARG A 89 -15.15 -15.44 10.12
C ARG A 89 -14.55 -15.48 11.51
N ARG A 90 -13.22 -15.51 11.61
CA ARG A 90 -12.51 -15.37 12.90
C ARG A 90 -12.63 -13.95 13.45
N PHE A 91 -12.59 -12.92 12.59
CA PHE A 91 -12.83 -11.55 13.04
C PHE A 91 -14.22 -11.42 13.67
N GLU A 92 -15.26 -11.97 13.02
CA GLU A 92 -16.65 -11.94 13.53
C GLU A 92 -16.85 -12.67 14.87
N GLN A 93 -15.88 -13.48 15.31
CA GLN A 93 -15.92 -14.16 16.61
C GLN A 93 -15.32 -13.33 17.74
N THR A 94 -14.70 -12.19 17.44
CA THR A 94 -14.15 -11.26 18.44
C THR A 94 -15.23 -10.37 19.03
N GLU A 95 -15.05 -9.93 20.27
CA GLU A 95 -15.91 -8.91 20.87
C GLU A 95 -15.75 -7.53 20.22
N LEU A 96 -14.63 -7.27 19.51
CA LEU A 96 -14.48 -6.05 18.70
C LEU A 96 -15.50 -6.00 17.56
N ALA A 97 -15.73 -7.14 16.89
CA ALA A 97 -16.63 -7.20 15.74
C ALA A 97 -18.06 -6.78 16.10
N ALA A 98 -18.50 -7.01 17.34
CA ALA A 98 -19.80 -6.57 17.82
C ALA A 98 -19.99 -5.04 17.86
N PHE A 99 -18.90 -4.27 17.78
CA PHE A 99 -18.89 -2.81 17.69
C PHE A 99 -18.57 -2.30 16.28
N THR A 100 -18.45 -3.20 15.31
CA THR A 100 -18.14 -2.83 13.93
C THR A 100 -19.26 -3.24 12.99
N GLU A 101 -19.49 -2.44 11.96
CA GLU A 101 -20.30 -2.80 10.81
C GLU A 101 -19.42 -2.84 9.58
N ARG A 102 -19.60 -3.86 8.73
CA ARG A 102 -18.92 -3.92 7.44
C ARG A 102 -19.57 -2.89 6.51
N SER A 103 -18.81 -1.84 6.14
CA SER A 103 -19.31 -0.80 5.25
C SER A 103 -19.16 -1.19 3.79
N THR A 104 -18.06 -1.85 3.44
CA THR A 104 -17.80 -2.41 2.11
C THR A 104 -16.71 -3.48 2.17
N SER A 105 -16.49 -4.18 1.07
CA SER A 105 -15.37 -5.10 0.90
C SER A 105 -14.93 -5.17 -0.55
N PHE A 106 -13.71 -5.65 -0.81
CA PHE A 106 -13.24 -5.95 -2.16
C PHE A 106 -12.46 -7.26 -2.21
N VAL A 107 -12.94 -8.23 -2.99
CA VAL A 107 -12.32 -9.55 -3.19
C VAL A 107 -11.62 -9.59 -4.55
N SER A 108 -10.33 -9.89 -4.55
CA SER A 108 -9.51 -9.84 -5.76
C SER A 108 -8.33 -10.81 -5.71
N VAL A 109 -7.48 -10.84 -6.73
CA VAL A 109 -6.24 -11.62 -6.76
C VAL A 109 -5.11 -10.78 -7.34
N THR A 110 -3.91 -10.84 -6.78
CA THR A 110 -2.75 -10.11 -7.34
C THR A 110 -2.47 -10.57 -8.76
N GLU A 111 -2.23 -9.62 -9.65
CA GLU A 111 -2.14 -9.88 -11.08
C GLU A 111 -0.86 -9.28 -11.69
N ALA A 112 -0.15 -10.09 -12.47
CA ALA A 112 0.84 -9.61 -13.43
C ALA A 112 0.30 -9.83 -14.85
N SER A 113 0.15 -8.74 -15.60
CA SER A 113 -0.40 -8.79 -16.97
C SER A 113 0.69 -8.76 -18.04
N GLY A 114 0.43 -9.46 -19.14
CA GLY A 114 1.27 -9.51 -20.34
C GLY A 114 1.07 -8.34 -21.30
N TYR A 115 0.72 -7.14 -20.83
CA TYR A 115 0.65 -5.97 -21.72
C TYR A 115 2.04 -5.49 -22.15
N SER A 116 3.00 -5.47 -21.22
CA SER A 116 4.38 -5.10 -21.54
C SER A 116 5.13 -6.27 -22.17
N GLU A 117 6.13 -5.99 -23.00
CA GLU A 117 7.04 -7.01 -23.54
C GLU A 117 7.68 -7.86 -22.42
N LYS A 118 8.06 -7.20 -21.32
CA LYS A 118 8.56 -7.84 -20.10
C LYS A 118 7.55 -8.79 -19.46
N GLY A 119 6.28 -8.39 -19.42
CA GLY A 119 5.16 -9.22 -18.94
C GLY A 119 4.98 -10.46 -19.79
N ARG A 120 4.92 -10.31 -21.11
CA ARG A 120 4.81 -11.47 -22.03
C ARG A 120 5.99 -12.41 -21.92
N GLN A 121 7.21 -11.86 -21.84
CA GLN A 121 8.40 -12.69 -21.66
C GLN A 121 8.31 -13.54 -20.40
N PHE A 122 7.81 -12.98 -19.28
CA PHE A 122 7.63 -13.71 -18.02
C PHE A 122 6.56 -14.80 -18.10
N ILE A 123 5.46 -14.55 -18.81
CA ILE A 123 4.33 -15.47 -18.84
C ILE A 123 4.51 -16.57 -19.89
N GLU A 124 5.02 -16.21 -21.07
CA GLU A 124 5.05 -17.08 -22.25
C GLU A 124 6.46 -17.51 -22.65
N GLY A 125 7.49 -16.82 -22.15
CA GLY A 125 8.88 -17.05 -22.52
C GLY A 125 9.63 -17.95 -21.55
N GLU A 126 10.81 -18.41 -21.99
CA GLU A 126 11.80 -19.04 -21.12
C GLU A 126 12.62 -17.93 -20.44
N LEU A 127 12.28 -17.59 -19.20
CA LEU A 127 13.07 -16.71 -18.36
C LEU A 127 13.86 -17.51 -17.34
N ASP A 128 15.10 -17.08 -17.13
CA ASP A 128 15.87 -17.54 -15.98
C ASP A 128 15.16 -17.12 -14.69
N ASP A 129 14.92 -18.09 -13.81
CA ASP A 129 14.18 -17.92 -12.56
C ASP A 129 14.86 -16.94 -11.61
N ASP A 130 16.18 -16.77 -11.73
CA ASP A 130 16.95 -15.84 -10.90
C ASP A 130 17.13 -14.45 -11.55
N SER A 131 16.53 -14.24 -12.73
CA SER A 131 16.62 -12.95 -13.42
C SER A 131 15.92 -11.82 -12.65
N GLY A 132 16.41 -10.59 -12.82
CA GLY A 132 15.77 -9.42 -12.23
C GLY A 132 14.32 -9.22 -12.68
N LEU A 133 13.97 -9.66 -13.90
CA LEU A 133 12.60 -9.62 -14.41
C LEU A 133 11.70 -10.64 -13.70
N ALA A 134 12.16 -11.89 -13.52
CA ALA A 134 11.42 -12.89 -12.77
C ALA A 134 11.18 -12.44 -11.32
N ASN A 135 12.20 -11.90 -10.66
CA ASN A 135 12.08 -11.36 -9.30
C ASN A 135 11.10 -10.17 -9.23
N TYR A 136 11.15 -9.26 -10.21
CA TYR A 136 10.19 -8.15 -10.29
C TYR A 136 8.75 -8.64 -10.45
N MET A 137 8.50 -9.60 -11.35
CA MET A 137 7.15 -10.16 -11.56
C MET A 137 6.66 -10.95 -10.34
N ARG A 138 7.53 -11.74 -9.70
CA ARG A 138 7.20 -12.41 -8.43
C ARG A 138 6.81 -11.41 -7.34
N SER A 139 7.46 -10.25 -7.27
CA SER A 139 7.08 -9.21 -6.30
C SER A 139 5.70 -8.60 -6.55
N ARG A 140 5.17 -8.70 -7.78
CA ARG A 140 3.80 -8.29 -8.11
C ARG A 140 2.77 -9.36 -7.74
N LEU A 141 3.13 -10.63 -7.88
CA LEU A 141 2.28 -11.77 -7.51
C LEU A 141 2.25 -12.02 -5.99
N TYR A 142 3.39 -11.85 -5.34
CA TYR A 142 3.60 -12.11 -3.92
C TYR A 142 4.23 -10.87 -3.25
N PRO A 143 3.46 -9.76 -3.17
CA PRO A 143 4.00 -8.49 -2.70
C PRO A 143 4.32 -8.54 -1.21
N GLN A 144 5.43 -7.90 -0.84
CA GLN A 144 5.65 -7.46 0.53
C GLN A 144 4.95 -6.12 0.71
N VAL A 145 4.13 -5.99 1.75
CA VAL A 145 3.54 -4.70 2.11
C VAL A 145 4.67 -3.75 2.52
N PRO A 146 4.82 -2.59 1.86
CA PRO A 146 5.88 -1.65 2.20
C PRO A 146 5.65 -1.03 3.57
N ASP A 147 6.74 -0.69 4.25
CA ASP A 147 6.73 0.17 5.43
C ASP A 147 6.41 1.60 4.99
N ALA A 148 5.12 1.92 4.96
CA ALA A 148 4.61 3.19 4.47
C ALA A 148 3.49 3.72 5.36
N ASP A 149 3.49 5.03 5.59
CA ASP A 149 2.60 5.67 6.56
C ASP A 149 1.14 5.68 6.10
N HIS A 150 0.89 5.72 4.79
CA HIS A 150 -0.44 5.89 4.23
C HIS A 150 -0.78 4.90 3.13
N VAL A 151 -2.09 4.69 2.97
CA VAL A 151 -2.69 3.91 1.89
C VAL A 151 -3.74 4.72 1.15
N CYS A 152 -3.86 4.45 -0.15
CA CYS A 152 -5.00 4.82 -0.97
C CYS A 152 -5.47 3.58 -1.74
N PHE A 153 -6.73 3.19 -1.55
CA PHE A 153 -7.36 2.10 -2.26
C PHE A 153 -8.52 2.63 -3.12
N TYR A 154 -8.64 2.13 -4.35
CA TYR A 154 -9.81 2.36 -5.18
C TYR A 154 -10.01 1.21 -6.18
N PRO A 155 -11.26 0.79 -6.45
CA PRO A 155 -11.54 -0.11 -7.53
C PRO A 155 -11.75 0.64 -8.85
N MET A 156 -11.54 -0.02 -9.99
CA MET A 156 -11.73 0.58 -11.31
C MET A 156 -12.05 -0.44 -12.41
N ASP A 157 -12.67 0.06 -13.47
CA ASP A 157 -12.97 -0.66 -14.70
C ASP A 157 -12.24 -0.04 -15.90
N LYS A 158 -12.17 -0.83 -16.98
CA LYS A 158 -11.95 -0.32 -18.33
C LYS A 158 -13.28 -0.20 -19.07
N ARG A 159 -13.60 1.03 -19.49
CA ARG A 159 -14.85 1.42 -20.16
C ARG A 159 -15.17 0.57 -21.39
N ARG A 160 -16.47 0.33 -21.60
CA ARG A 160 -17.07 -0.43 -22.73
C ARG A 160 -18.11 0.37 -23.50
N ASP A 161 -17.94 1.69 -23.58
CA ASP A 161 -18.87 2.60 -24.24
C ASP A 161 -18.74 2.55 -25.77
N PRO A 162 -19.79 2.93 -26.53
CA PRO A 162 -19.77 2.86 -27.99
C PRO A 162 -18.61 3.62 -28.67
N GLU A 163 -18.14 4.71 -28.08
CA GLU A 163 -17.01 5.50 -28.60
C GLU A 163 -15.66 5.03 -28.02
N TYR A 164 -15.63 4.63 -26.74
CA TYR A 164 -14.42 4.24 -26.03
C TYR A 164 -14.62 2.87 -25.37
N ASN A 165 -14.44 1.81 -26.15
CA ASN A 165 -14.49 0.44 -25.67
C ASN A 165 -13.08 -0.17 -25.66
N TRP A 166 -12.49 -0.31 -24.47
CA TRP A 166 -11.16 -0.89 -24.27
C TRP A 166 -11.04 -2.32 -24.84
N TYR A 167 -12.09 -3.11 -24.68
CA TYR A 167 -12.12 -4.52 -25.06
C TYR A 167 -12.31 -4.72 -26.57
N ASP A 168 -12.73 -3.69 -27.30
CA ASP A 168 -12.81 -3.69 -28.76
C ASP A 168 -11.52 -3.23 -29.45
N LEU A 169 -10.53 -2.73 -28.71
CA LEU A 169 -9.24 -2.33 -29.30
C LEU A 169 -8.44 -3.56 -29.80
N PRO A 170 -7.55 -3.40 -30.79
CA PRO A 170 -6.47 -4.35 -31.05
C PRO A 170 -5.54 -4.49 -29.83
N PHE A 171 -4.86 -5.64 -29.71
CA PHE A 171 -3.91 -5.88 -28.62
C PHE A 171 -2.78 -4.85 -28.61
N ASP A 172 -2.15 -4.59 -29.76
CA ASP A 172 -1.01 -3.67 -29.87
C ASP A 172 -1.36 -2.24 -29.43
N GLU A 173 -2.59 -1.79 -29.72
CA GLU A 173 -3.07 -0.47 -29.29
C GLU A 173 -3.28 -0.40 -27.78
N ARG A 174 -3.82 -1.47 -27.16
CA ARG A 174 -3.88 -1.56 -25.70
C ARG A 174 -2.48 -1.59 -25.07
N ALA A 175 -1.55 -2.34 -25.68
CA ALA A 175 -0.17 -2.44 -25.19
C ALA A 175 0.53 -1.08 -25.21
N GLU A 176 0.41 -0.32 -26.30
CA GLU A 176 0.94 1.05 -26.39
C GLU A 176 0.36 1.98 -25.31
N HIS A 177 -0.96 1.92 -25.10
CA HIS A 177 -1.60 2.66 -24.01
C HIS A 177 -1.05 2.29 -22.63
N MET A 178 -0.86 0.99 -22.36
CA MET A 178 -0.33 0.53 -21.07
C MET A 178 1.15 0.81 -20.88
N ASP A 179 1.94 0.83 -21.96
CA ASP A 179 3.36 1.18 -21.90
C ASP A 179 3.56 2.63 -21.49
N VAL A 180 2.83 3.58 -22.11
CA VAL A 180 2.85 5.00 -21.74
C VAL A 180 2.34 5.22 -20.31
N HIS A 181 1.24 4.55 -19.93
CA HIS A 181 0.74 4.59 -18.55
C HIS A 181 1.80 4.11 -17.54
N GLY A 182 2.51 3.03 -17.88
CA GLY A 182 3.59 2.48 -17.07
C GLY A 182 4.83 3.39 -17.00
N GLU A 183 5.09 4.22 -18.01
CA GLU A 183 6.14 5.25 -17.97
C GLU A 183 5.88 6.26 -16.86
N ILE A 184 4.67 6.83 -16.82
CA ILE A 184 4.26 7.77 -15.76
C ILE A 184 4.42 7.13 -14.39
N GLY A 185 3.94 5.89 -14.20
CA GLY A 185 4.07 5.18 -12.92
C GLY A 185 5.51 5.01 -12.46
N ARG A 186 6.47 4.82 -13.38
CA ARG A 186 7.90 4.67 -13.05
C ARG A 186 8.52 5.97 -12.54
N GLU A 187 7.99 7.13 -12.89
CA GLU A 187 8.48 8.43 -12.39
C GLU A 187 8.21 8.63 -10.90
N TYR A 188 7.24 7.88 -10.35
CA TYR A 188 6.87 7.90 -8.93
C TYR A 188 7.52 6.77 -8.12
N ALA A 189 8.45 6.02 -8.72
CA ALA A 189 9.20 4.99 -8.02
C ALA A 189 9.92 5.55 -6.78
N GLY A 190 9.79 4.85 -5.65
CA GLY A 190 10.32 5.29 -4.36
C GLY A 190 9.47 6.33 -3.63
N LYS A 191 8.37 6.81 -4.24
CA LYS A 191 7.39 7.70 -3.61
C LYS A 191 6.04 7.04 -3.42
N VAL A 192 5.61 6.27 -4.42
CA VAL A 192 4.37 5.50 -4.41
C VAL A 192 4.69 4.06 -4.78
N THR A 193 4.26 3.12 -3.95
CA THR A 193 4.30 1.68 -4.24
C THR A 193 2.91 1.20 -4.57
N GLN A 194 2.76 0.43 -5.65
CA GLN A 194 1.46 -0.03 -6.14
C GLN A 194 1.35 -1.56 -6.07
N MET A 195 0.21 -2.02 -5.56
CA MET A 195 -0.32 -3.36 -5.80
C MET A 195 -1.58 -3.27 -6.67
N ILE A 196 -1.62 -4.08 -7.72
CA ILE A 196 -2.80 -4.25 -8.59
C ILE A 196 -3.34 -5.66 -8.37
N THR A 197 -4.64 -5.73 -8.18
CA THR A 197 -5.36 -6.99 -8.09
C THR A 197 -6.48 -7.02 -9.15
N GLY A 198 -6.65 -8.15 -9.82
CA GLY A 198 -7.77 -8.41 -10.74
C GLY A 198 -8.97 -9.02 -10.00
N SER A 199 -10.18 -8.67 -10.41
CA SER A 199 -11.42 -9.10 -9.76
C SER A 199 -12.55 -9.44 -10.73
N ILE A 200 -12.26 -9.55 -12.03
CA ILE A 200 -13.24 -9.99 -13.03
C ILE A 200 -13.80 -11.37 -12.64
N GLY A 201 -15.08 -11.40 -12.30
CA GLY A 201 -15.78 -12.61 -11.84
C GLY A 201 -15.72 -12.87 -10.34
N PHE A 202 -15.04 -12.02 -9.57
CA PHE A 202 -14.93 -12.09 -8.11
C PHE A 202 -15.72 -10.97 -7.42
N ASP A 203 -15.67 -9.75 -7.96
CA ASP A 203 -16.28 -8.54 -7.37
C ASP A 203 -16.91 -7.65 -8.45
N ASP A 204 -17.45 -6.50 -8.05
CA ASP A 204 -18.25 -5.59 -8.89
C ASP A 204 -17.41 -4.81 -9.92
N TRP A 205 -16.11 -4.66 -9.66
CA TRP A 205 -15.16 -3.95 -10.53
C TRP A 205 -14.11 -4.90 -11.10
N GLU A 206 -13.44 -4.50 -12.17
CA GLU A 206 -12.48 -5.32 -12.90
C GLU A 206 -11.11 -5.39 -12.18
N TRP A 207 -10.67 -4.30 -11.53
CA TRP A 207 -9.43 -4.26 -10.75
C TRP A 207 -9.56 -3.49 -9.43
N GLY A 208 -8.77 -3.91 -8.44
CA GLY A 208 -8.46 -3.16 -7.23
C GLY A 208 -7.06 -2.53 -7.31
N VAL A 209 -6.94 -1.24 -6.99
CA VAL A 209 -5.67 -0.51 -6.99
C VAL A 209 -5.35 -0.08 -5.56
N THR A 210 -4.26 -0.62 -4.99
CA THR A 210 -3.75 -0.22 -3.68
C THR A 210 -2.43 0.52 -3.86
N LEU A 211 -2.34 1.74 -3.31
CA LEU A 211 -1.19 2.61 -3.37
C LEU A 211 -0.70 2.92 -1.96
N TRP A 212 0.58 2.70 -1.71
CA TRP A 212 1.25 3.02 -0.45
C TRP A 212 2.23 4.16 -0.62
N THR A 213 2.28 5.06 0.35
CA THR A 213 3.15 6.24 0.33
C THR A 213 3.38 6.80 1.73
N ASN A 214 4.43 7.61 1.89
CA ASN A 214 4.67 8.42 3.09
C ASN A 214 4.17 9.86 2.93
N ASP A 215 3.58 10.21 1.78
CA ASP A 215 2.96 11.52 1.54
C ASP A 215 1.77 11.34 0.59
N LEU A 216 0.53 11.47 1.10
CA LEU A 216 -0.69 11.35 0.30
C LEU A 216 -0.75 12.33 -0.88
N THR A 217 0.01 13.44 -0.84
CA THR A 217 0.09 14.36 -1.98
C THR A 217 0.83 13.76 -3.18
N GLU A 218 1.70 12.76 -2.99
CA GLU A 218 2.33 12.02 -4.08
C GLU A 218 1.32 11.11 -4.80
N VAL A 219 0.41 10.46 -4.07
CA VAL A 219 -0.71 9.72 -4.68
C VAL A 219 -1.61 10.66 -5.48
N LYS A 220 -1.93 11.83 -4.91
CA LYS A 220 -2.70 12.85 -5.63
C LYS A 220 -2.00 13.29 -6.92
N ARG A 221 -0.68 13.55 -6.89
CA ARG A 221 0.11 13.95 -8.07
C ARG A 221 0.08 12.84 -9.14
N LEU A 222 0.40 11.61 -8.75
CA LEU A 222 0.39 10.43 -9.62
C LEU A 222 -0.96 10.25 -10.33
N LEU A 223 -2.05 10.17 -9.56
CA LEU A 223 -3.38 9.92 -10.12
C LEU A 223 -3.89 11.10 -10.94
N TYR A 224 -3.52 12.33 -10.58
CA TYR A 224 -3.86 13.51 -11.36
C TYR A 224 -3.16 13.51 -12.71
N GLU A 225 -1.87 13.20 -12.74
CA GLU A 225 -1.07 13.12 -13.97
C GLU A 225 -1.53 11.98 -14.87
N MET A 226 -1.73 10.78 -14.32
CA MET A 226 -2.24 9.62 -15.05
C MET A 226 -3.59 9.87 -15.72
N ARG A 227 -4.43 10.77 -15.19
CA ARG A 227 -5.72 11.14 -15.81
C ARG A 227 -5.57 11.88 -17.14
N PHE A 228 -4.39 12.41 -17.48
CA PHE A 228 -4.13 13.04 -18.77
C PHE A 228 -3.58 12.06 -19.81
N ASP A 229 -3.19 10.85 -19.41
CA ASP A 229 -2.85 9.78 -20.33
C ASP A 229 -4.14 9.20 -20.98
N PRO A 230 -4.15 8.94 -22.31
CA PRO A 230 -5.27 8.32 -23.00
C PRO A 230 -5.76 7.01 -22.40
N SER A 231 -4.89 6.19 -21.79
CA SER A 231 -5.33 4.93 -21.18
C SER A 231 -6.29 5.16 -20.00
N SER A 232 -6.17 6.30 -19.30
CA SER A 232 -7.05 6.70 -18.20
C SER A 232 -8.17 7.63 -18.67
N SER A 233 -7.84 8.71 -19.40
CA SER A 233 -8.84 9.73 -19.79
C SER A 233 -9.96 9.19 -20.66
N LYS A 234 -9.67 8.21 -21.53
CA LYS A 234 -10.67 7.61 -22.41
C LYS A 234 -11.30 6.36 -21.82
N TYR A 235 -10.53 5.56 -21.08
CA TYR A 235 -10.94 4.19 -20.76
C TYR A 235 -11.03 3.88 -19.28
N ALA A 236 -10.54 4.69 -18.35
CA ALA A 236 -10.68 4.37 -16.92
C ALA A 236 -12.03 4.84 -16.38
N GLU A 237 -12.68 3.97 -15.62
CA GLU A 237 -13.83 4.29 -14.77
C GLU A 237 -13.45 3.98 -13.34
N PHE A 238 -13.59 4.96 -12.45
CA PHE A 238 -13.11 4.85 -11.08
C PHE A 238 -14.29 4.71 -10.13
N GLY A 239 -14.17 3.79 -9.18
CA GLY A 239 -15.04 3.71 -8.02
C GLY A 239 -14.66 4.73 -6.93
N PRO A 240 -15.14 4.50 -5.69
CA PRO A 240 -14.79 5.33 -4.54
C PRO A 240 -13.29 5.21 -4.18
N PHE A 241 -12.76 6.27 -3.55
CA PHE A 241 -11.37 6.34 -3.12
C PHE A 241 -11.32 6.35 -1.59
N TYR A 242 -10.62 5.36 -1.03
CA TYR A 242 -10.45 5.21 0.41
C TYR A 242 -9.02 5.52 0.78
N VAL A 243 -8.81 6.42 1.73
CA VAL A 243 -7.48 6.82 2.21
C VAL A 243 -7.37 6.63 3.71
N GLY A 244 -6.20 6.20 4.16
CA GLY A 244 -5.97 5.90 5.57
C GLY A 244 -4.50 5.92 5.94
N SER A 245 -4.24 5.80 7.24
CA SER A 245 -2.90 5.71 7.82
C SER A 245 -2.66 4.32 8.40
N HIS A 246 -1.44 3.81 8.27
CA HIS A 246 -1.04 2.54 8.83
C HIS A 246 -1.35 2.48 10.33
N LEU A 247 -1.91 1.36 10.76
CA LEU A 247 -2.24 1.10 12.16
C LEU A 247 -1.51 -0.17 12.60
N ASP A 248 -0.51 -0.02 13.47
CA ASP A 248 0.04 -1.19 14.15
C ASP A 248 -1.06 -1.79 15.06
N PRO A 249 -1.28 -3.12 15.04
CA PRO A 249 -2.23 -3.76 15.94
C PRO A 249 -2.06 -3.37 17.43
N ALA A 250 -0.83 -3.10 17.87
CA ALA A 250 -0.55 -2.65 19.23
C ALA A 250 -1.15 -1.28 19.57
N ASP A 251 -1.40 -0.45 18.56
CA ASP A 251 -1.95 0.91 18.67
C ASP A 251 -3.49 0.94 18.61
N LEU A 252 -4.15 -0.21 18.42
CA LEU A 252 -5.62 -0.31 18.47
C LEU A 252 -6.27 0.37 19.70
N PRO A 253 -5.73 0.25 20.93
CA PRO A 253 -6.30 0.96 22.08
C PRO A 253 -6.25 2.48 21.94
N ALA A 254 -5.14 3.02 21.42
CA ALA A 254 -4.94 4.45 21.21
C ALA A 254 -5.84 4.97 20.08
N PHE A 255 -5.97 4.21 18.99
CA PHE A 255 -6.91 4.50 17.90
C PHE A 255 -8.34 4.63 18.40
N ILE A 256 -8.84 3.63 19.15
CA ILE A 256 -10.21 3.63 19.67
C ILE A 256 -10.44 4.74 20.71
N ALA A 257 -9.39 5.15 21.43
CA ALA A 257 -9.44 6.29 22.35
C ALA A 257 -9.43 7.65 21.65
N GLY A 258 -9.24 7.70 20.32
CA GLY A 258 -9.09 8.93 19.55
C GLY A 258 -7.77 9.66 19.82
N GLU A 259 -6.73 8.91 20.22
CA GLU A 259 -5.40 9.44 20.47
C GLU A 259 -4.62 9.59 19.16
N HIS A 260 -3.63 10.48 19.19
CA HIS A 260 -2.74 10.69 18.04
C HIS A 260 -1.74 9.52 17.95
N LEU A 261 -1.80 8.77 16.86
CA LEU A 261 -0.78 7.78 16.48
C LEU A 261 0.33 8.52 15.73
N GLY A 262 1.60 8.50 16.19
CA GLY A 262 2.71 9.31 15.62
C GLY A 262 3.03 9.00 14.15
N GLU A 263 3.87 9.73 13.39
CA GLU A 263 4.63 10.98 13.61
C GLU A 263 4.04 12.18 12.81
N SER A 264 4.47 13.38 13.20
CA SER A 264 4.01 14.69 12.74
C SER A 264 4.18 14.97 11.24
N ASP A 265 3.09 14.86 10.49
CA ASP A 265 2.96 15.55 9.20
C ASP A 265 2.75 17.05 9.43
N GLY A 266 3.88 17.72 9.63
CA GLY A 266 3.93 19.14 9.91
C GLY A 266 5.29 19.68 9.53
N ALA A 267 5.67 19.58 8.24
CA ALA A 267 6.64 20.52 7.70
C ALA A 267 6.09 21.92 7.95
N GLY A 268 6.63 22.61 8.95
CA GLY A 268 6.18 23.90 9.42
C GLY A 268 6.05 24.88 8.25
N ILE A 269 4.81 25.15 7.85
CA ILE A 269 4.50 26.32 7.04
C ILE A 269 4.37 27.45 8.05
N ASP A 270 5.40 28.30 8.13
CA ASP A 270 5.30 29.61 8.77
C ASP A 270 4.18 30.37 8.04
N ALA A 271 2.97 30.31 8.60
CA ALA A 271 1.78 30.86 8.00
C ALA A 271 1.66 32.34 8.36
N ASP A 272 2.50 33.18 7.76
CA ASP A 272 2.29 34.62 7.77
C ASP A 272 1.52 35.01 6.50
N ARG A 273 0.19 35.06 6.65
CA ARG A 273 -0.87 35.37 5.65
C ARG A 273 -0.97 34.40 4.45
N PRO A 274 -2.18 33.96 4.06
CA PRO A 274 -2.35 33.18 2.83
C PRO A 274 -1.85 33.95 1.62
N ALA A 275 -0.95 33.33 0.85
CA ALA A 275 -0.47 33.87 -0.41
C ALA A 275 -1.64 34.01 -1.40
N THR A 276 -1.73 35.16 -2.03
CA THR A 276 -2.78 35.52 -3.00
C THR A 276 -2.24 35.39 -4.42
N PRO A 277 -3.11 35.24 -5.45
CA PRO A 277 -2.68 35.28 -6.85
C PRO A 277 -1.92 36.56 -7.24
N GLU A 278 -2.13 37.66 -6.50
CA GLU A 278 -1.39 38.92 -6.66
C GLU A 278 0.08 38.79 -6.24
N ASP A 279 0.37 37.98 -5.21
CA ASP A 279 1.74 37.73 -4.73
C ASP A 279 2.57 36.94 -5.77
N ALA A 280 1.91 36.12 -6.60
CA ALA A 280 2.56 35.38 -7.70
C ALA A 280 2.92 36.27 -8.90
N ALA A 281 2.16 37.35 -9.13
CA ALA A 281 2.42 38.28 -10.22
C ALA A 281 3.61 39.23 -9.94
N ALA A 282 3.92 39.49 -8.66
CA ALA A 282 4.97 40.42 -8.26
C ALA A 282 6.41 39.93 -8.55
N HIS A 283 6.61 38.63 -8.77
CA HIS A 283 7.94 38.04 -8.99
C HIS A 283 8.33 37.88 -10.47
N ALA A 284 7.51 38.33 -11.42
CA ALA A 284 7.80 38.30 -12.85
C ALA A 284 8.24 39.67 -13.40
N GLY A 285 9.23 40.32 -12.76
CA GLY A 285 9.80 41.59 -13.22
C GLY A 285 11.26 41.75 -12.80
N GLY A 286 12.18 41.30 -13.65
CA GLY A 286 13.62 41.39 -13.39
C GLY A 286 14.21 42.80 -13.52
N GLY A 287 15.25 43.07 -12.73
CA GLY A 287 16.16 44.21 -12.86
C GLY A 287 17.43 44.01 -12.02
N SER A 288 18.58 43.97 -12.69
CA SER A 288 19.91 43.63 -12.17
C SER A 288 20.50 44.66 -11.18
N THR A 289 21.41 44.20 -10.30
CA THR A 289 22.75 44.81 -10.14
C THR A 289 23.72 43.86 -9.41
N HIS A 290 24.99 43.93 -9.83
CA HIS A 290 26.16 43.18 -9.37
C HIS A 290 26.49 43.37 -7.88
N GLY A 291 27.05 42.31 -7.27
CA GLY A 291 27.73 42.38 -5.98
C GLY A 291 28.54 41.12 -5.70
N ASP A 292 29.83 41.19 -6.03
CA ASP A 292 30.85 40.15 -5.90
C ASP A 292 31.23 39.91 -4.43
N HIS A 293 31.09 38.69 -3.90
CA HIS A 293 31.86 38.20 -2.74
C HIS A 293 31.76 36.66 -2.53
N PRO A 294 32.87 35.99 -2.17
CA PRO A 294 32.95 34.51 -2.16
C PRO A 294 32.37 33.89 -0.87
N PRO A 295 31.95 32.60 -0.90
CA PRO A 295 31.29 31.97 0.23
C PRO A 295 32.28 31.56 1.34
N ARG A 296 32.05 32.09 2.55
CA ARG A 296 32.67 31.57 3.78
C ARG A 296 32.00 30.24 4.15
N ARG A 297 32.72 29.13 3.94
CA ARG A 297 32.43 27.82 4.54
C ARG A 297 32.34 27.95 6.07
N ARG A 298 31.15 27.75 6.65
CA ARG A 298 30.99 27.43 8.08
C ARG A 298 30.93 25.92 8.23
N VAL A 299 32.09 25.33 8.51
CA VAL A 299 32.22 23.99 9.08
C VAL A 299 31.69 24.07 10.52
N ARG A 300 30.58 23.39 10.83
CA ARG A 300 30.21 23.12 12.23
C ARG A 300 30.97 21.89 12.70
N PHE A 301 31.95 22.12 13.57
CA PHE A 301 32.57 21.11 14.41
C PHE A 301 31.56 20.59 15.45
N ARG A 302 31.35 19.28 15.51
CA ARG A 302 30.95 18.57 16.73
C ARG A 302 32.18 17.80 17.23
N ARG A 303 32.80 18.26 18.33
CA ARG A 303 33.59 17.42 19.26
C ARG A 303 32.57 16.82 20.24
N GLY A 304 32.45 15.51 20.49
CA GLY A 304 33.45 14.55 21.02
C GLY A 304 33.57 14.78 22.54
N ALA A 305 33.36 13.87 23.49
CA ALA A 305 33.38 12.40 23.54
C ALA A 305 32.50 11.95 24.76
N THR A 306 32.20 10.68 25.05
CA THR A 306 33.15 9.69 25.61
C THR A 306 32.66 8.25 25.42
N ALA A 307 33.52 7.42 24.84
CA ALA A 307 33.50 5.97 24.98
C ALA A 307 34.60 5.57 25.97
N THR A 308 34.28 4.66 26.89
CA THR A 308 35.26 3.94 27.70
C THR A 308 35.13 2.46 27.37
N ALA A 309 36.25 1.89 26.90
CA ALA A 309 36.45 0.48 26.65
C ALA A 309 36.70 -0.29 27.96
N ALA A 310 36.30 -1.56 28.00
CA ALA A 310 36.90 -2.56 28.87
C ALA A 310 36.92 -3.94 28.18
N THR A 311 38.14 -4.25 27.77
CA THR A 311 38.82 -5.48 27.37
C THR A 311 38.32 -6.82 27.93
N THR A 312 38.22 -7.82 27.06
CA THR A 312 38.31 -9.28 27.33
C THR A 312 39.74 -9.68 27.73
N PRO A 313 39.93 -10.77 28.50
CA PRO A 313 40.41 -12.03 27.88
C PRO A 313 39.82 -13.27 28.62
N THR A 314 39.75 -14.51 28.14
CA THR A 314 40.76 -15.38 27.52
C THR A 314 40.04 -16.67 27.08
N ALA A 315 40.38 -17.23 25.91
CA ALA A 315 40.00 -18.59 25.52
C ALA A 315 41.21 -19.52 25.66
N ALA A 316 41.01 -20.72 26.22
CA ALA A 316 41.96 -21.83 26.11
C ALA A 316 41.23 -23.19 26.05
N ALA A 317 41.45 -23.86 24.92
CA ALA A 317 41.59 -25.30 24.71
C ALA A 317 40.45 -26.30 25.05
N ARG A 318 39.89 -26.87 23.98
CA ARG A 318 39.38 -28.26 23.83
C ARG A 318 40.52 -29.29 24.05
N PRO A 319 40.27 -30.60 24.38
CA PRO A 319 39.65 -31.52 23.41
C PRO A 319 38.90 -32.80 23.91
N THR A 320 38.06 -33.30 22.99
CA THR A 320 37.78 -34.71 22.57
C THR A 320 37.09 -35.79 23.43
N ALA A 321 36.14 -36.45 22.74
CA ALA A 321 35.71 -37.88 22.79
C ALA A 321 34.83 -38.31 23.98
N THR A 322 33.84 -39.22 23.92
CA THR A 322 33.56 -40.36 23.02
C THR A 322 32.12 -40.85 23.30
N THR A 323 31.35 -41.29 22.30
CA THR A 323 30.25 -42.30 22.42
C THR A 323 30.89 -43.72 22.53
N PRO A 324 30.21 -44.88 22.70
CA PRO A 324 28.84 -45.30 23.12
C PRO A 324 28.94 -46.43 24.23
N PRO A 325 28.05 -47.46 24.40
CA PRO A 325 26.73 -47.78 23.83
C PRO A 325 25.64 -48.30 24.80
N ARG A 326 24.36 -48.14 24.42
CA ARG A 326 23.42 -49.22 24.03
C ARG A 326 22.13 -48.62 23.46
#